data_AF-A0A2H3B3E9-F1
#
_entry.id   AF-A0A2H3B3E9-F1
#
_cell.length_a   1.000
_cell.length_b   1.000
_cell.length_c   1.000
_cell.angle_alpha   90.00
_cell.angle_beta   90.00
_cell.angle_gamma   90.00
#
_symmetry.space_group_name_H-M   'P 1'
#
loop_
_entity.id
_entity.type
_entity.pdbx_description
1 polymer ?
#
loop_
_entity_poly.entity_id
_entity_poly.type
_entity_poly.pdbx_seq_one_letter_code
_entity_poly.pdbx_strand_id
1 'polypeptide(L)'
;MPTLGHSLVFLTFVTGLYAYTWPSNIDYLEGVMYQQAGYRRFGVIDGVSPCSFSSDGGGRQAAAEWVRTAFHDMITHNAAEGTGGMDASIMFEMDRPENPGSAFNATMGFMINFYNIQTSMADLFALAVYVAVRSCGGPRIVMRGGRIDATGAGLAGVPEPTDDLDTIVAQFATAGFNTTEMIQMVACGHTLGGVHGVDFPDITGNDSSTNFVHFDSTFSSFDSAIVTDYLDGTTENPLVVGPEGSNSDLLVFGADGNATMQSISDANTFANTCQGILQRMIEVVPSSVTLSEIIDPIPIKPVAIQMAFDSSRTLMLTGEIRVLISNRNDTDLTVQLHYADHDGNIPSNNTISTSVISYSTGYGYDAEFRFYAFSAPVPNGISSFNISVIPSSGGEEVYDNGGSGYPIQDNIVYLRDHSCLIEETDANGNWNLTAVAAVRNEASLTNPSFDVVVKMQRIGIPVPSLAVESSVMELWSSDAYDGFTLYAGHFSLPIYSWSTTFDVTVGEYSDSFKSSGGLPGTCS
;
A
#
# COMPACT_ATOMS: atom_id res chain seq x y z
N MET A 1 -44.59 20.09 39.16
CA MET A 1 -43.16 19.99 39.55
C MET A 1 -42.78 18.52 39.48
N PRO A 2 -41.61 18.19 38.91
CA PRO A 2 -41.59 17.40 37.69
C PRO A 2 -41.38 15.90 37.92
N THR A 3 -41.93 15.13 36.98
CA THR A 3 -41.73 13.70 36.76
C THR A 3 -40.31 13.46 36.26
N LEU A 4 -39.50 12.70 37.02
CA LEU A 4 -38.22 12.16 36.55
C LEU A 4 -38.47 11.09 35.47
N GLY A 5 -38.33 11.49 34.21
CA GLY A 5 -38.14 10.54 33.12
C GLY A 5 -36.71 10.00 33.19
N HIS A 6 -36.55 8.73 33.53
CA HIS A 6 -35.29 8.03 33.32
C HIS A 6 -35.16 7.72 31.82
N SER A 7 -34.38 8.53 31.10
CA SER A 7 -33.93 8.17 29.76
C SER A 7 -32.96 7.00 29.89
N LEU A 8 -33.43 5.80 29.57
CA LEU A 8 -32.59 4.63 29.35
C LEU A 8 -31.79 4.89 28.05
N VAL A 9 -30.54 5.32 28.18
CA VAL A 9 -29.61 5.32 27.05
C VAL A 9 -29.25 3.86 26.79
N PHE A 10 -29.80 3.31 25.71
CA PHE A 10 -29.38 1.99 25.22
C PHE A 10 -27.97 2.13 24.64
N LEU A 11 -26.97 1.63 25.38
CA LEU A 11 -25.61 1.48 24.88
C LEU A 11 -25.58 0.23 24.00
N THR A 12 -25.56 0.42 22.69
CA THR A 12 -25.51 -0.69 21.73
C THR A 12 -24.04 -1.04 21.47
N PHE A 13 -23.57 -2.15 22.04
CA PHE A 13 -22.26 -2.70 21.69
C PHE A 13 -22.35 -3.39 20.33
N VAL A 14 -21.73 -2.80 19.31
CA VAL A 14 -21.57 -3.45 18.00
C VAL A 14 -20.34 -4.35 18.08
N THR A 15 -20.53 -5.63 18.40
CA THR A 15 -19.47 -6.64 18.30
C THR A 15 -19.34 -7.07 16.83
N GLY A 16 -18.67 -6.25 16.02
CA GLY A 16 -18.24 -6.66 14.69
C GLY A 16 -17.02 -7.58 14.77
N LEU A 17 -16.97 -8.61 13.95
CA LEU A 17 -15.70 -9.23 13.54
C LEU A 17 -14.93 -8.15 12.77
N TYR A 18 -14.00 -7.45 13.42
CA TYR A 18 -13.16 -6.46 12.75
C TYR A 18 -12.17 -7.19 11.81
N ALA A 19 -11.97 -6.64 10.60
CA ALA A 19 -11.03 -7.18 9.62
C ALA A 19 -9.59 -7.22 10.14
N TYR A 20 -9.20 -6.23 10.95
CA TYR A 20 -7.99 -6.19 11.77
C TYR A 20 -8.10 -5.06 12.82
N THR A 21 -7.16 -5.01 13.78
CA THR A 21 -7.07 -3.97 14.83
C THR A 21 -5.87 -3.05 14.61
N TRP A 22 -5.96 -1.79 15.04
CA TRP A 22 -4.86 -0.83 14.96
C TRP A 22 -3.99 -0.85 16.22
N PRO A 23 -2.65 -0.68 16.14
CA PRO A 23 -1.86 -0.64 14.92
C PRO A 23 -1.67 -2.04 14.32
N SER A 24 -1.40 -2.09 13.02
CA SER A 24 -1.14 -3.31 12.25
C SER A 24 -0.06 -3.08 11.20
N ASN A 25 0.65 -4.14 10.82
CA ASN A 25 1.66 -4.10 9.75
C ASN A 25 1.08 -3.78 8.36
N ILE A 26 -0.24 -3.87 8.17
CA ILE A 26 -0.92 -3.49 6.92
C ILE A 26 -1.46 -2.05 6.92
N ASP A 27 -1.25 -1.28 8.00
CA ASP A 27 -1.85 0.05 8.13
C ASP A 27 -1.42 1.02 7.03
N TYR A 28 -0.14 0.98 6.65
CA TYR A 28 0.38 1.82 5.56
C TYR A 28 -0.26 1.41 4.24
N LEU A 29 -0.22 0.12 3.90
CA LEU A 29 -0.78 -0.41 2.65
C LEU A 29 -2.29 -0.14 2.52
N GLU A 30 -3.06 -0.25 3.60
CA GLU A 30 -4.48 0.13 3.61
C GLU A 30 -4.68 1.61 3.29
N GLY A 31 -3.85 2.48 3.87
CA GLY A 31 -3.87 3.91 3.58
C GLY A 31 -3.56 4.18 2.10
N VAL A 32 -2.52 3.55 1.58
CA VAL A 32 -2.10 3.62 0.17
C VAL A 32 -3.21 3.12 -0.76
N MET A 33 -4.01 2.13 -0.36
CA MET A 33 -5.10 1.55 -1.15
C MET A 33 -6.38 2.38 -1.14
N TYR A 34 -6.77 2.97 0.00
CA TYR A 34 -8.08 3.62 0.14
C TYR A 34 -8.04 5.14 0.19
N GLN A 35 -6.95 5.78 0.62
CA GLN A 35 -6.84 7.24 0.71
C GLN A 35 -6.16 7.80 -0.54
N GLN A 36 -6.85 7.74 -1.69
CA GLN A 36 -6.27 8.09 -2.98
C GLN A 36 -6.21 9.59 -3.25
N ALA A 37 -7.20 10.34 -2.79
CA ALA A 37 -7.30 11.76 -3.08
C ALA A 37 -7.97 12.53 -1.92
N GLY A 38 -7.97 13.86 -2.02
CA GLY A 38 -8.44 14.74 -0.95
C GLY A 38 -7.43 14.88 0.20
N TYR A 39 -7.96 15.05 1.42
CA TYR A 39 -7.14 15.23 2.61
C TYR A 39 -6.38 13.94 2.98
N ARG A 40 -5.10 14.08 3.36
CA ARG A 40 -4.19 12.95 3.65
C ARG A 40 -4.12 11.90 2.55
N ARG A 41 -4.13 12.33 1.28
CA ARG A 41 -3.97 11.44 0.13
C ARG A 41 -2.57 10.83 0.05
N PHE A 42 -2.52 9.58 -0.41
CA PHE A 42 -1.29 8.93 -0.91
C PHE A 42 -1.11 9.15 -2.42
N GLY A 43 -2.17 9.01 -3.22
CA GLY A 43 -2.14 9.36 -4.65
C GLY A 43 -1.66 8.28 -5.60
N VAL A 44 -1.81 6.99 -5.30
CA VAL A 44 -1.48 5.90 -6.25
C VAL A 44 -2.32 6.01 -7.53
N ILE A 45 -3.58 6.43 -7.40
CA ILE A 45 -4.49 6.68 -8.53
C ILE A 45 -3.92 7.62 -9.60
N ASP A 46 -3.02 8.54 -9.22
CA ASP A 46 -2.46 9.54 -10.13
C ASP A 46 -1.59 8.89 -11.22
N GLY A 47 -1.12 7.66 -11.00
CA GLY A 47 -0.30 6.92 -11.96
C GLY A 47 -1.09 6.27 -13.09
N VAL A 48 -2.42 6.19 -13.00
CA VAL A 48 -3.27 5.44 -13.95
C VAL A 48 -4.62 6.10 -14.24
N SER A 49 -4.85 7.33 -13.78
CA SER A 49 -6.13 8.05 -13.98
C SER A 49 -5.96 9.26 -14.89
N PRO A 50 -6.76 9.39 -15.97
CA PRO A 50 -7.74 8.41 -16.47
C PRO A 50 -7.07 7.13 -16.99
N CYS A 51 -7.82 6.07 -17.28
CA CYS A 51 -7.27 4.78 -17.76
C CYS A 51 -6.33 4.88 -18.96
N SER A 52 -6.49 5.90 -19.82
CA SER A 52 -5.61 6.19 -20.97
C SER A 52 -4.31 6.92 -20.61
N PHE A 53 -4.05 7.17 -19.33
CA PHE A 53 -2.88 7.91 -18.85
C PHE A 53 -1.57 7.15 -19.10
N SER A 54 -0.53 7.93 -19.39
CA SER A 54 0.87 7.51 -19.48
C SER A 54 1.77 8.69 -19.09
N SER A 55 2.76 8.44 -18.24
CA SER A 55 3.78 9.43 -17.88
C SER A 55 4.74 9.74 -19.02
N ASP A 56 4.90 8.83 -19.98
CA ASP A 56 5.82 8.95 -21.12
C ASP A 56 5.15 9.53 -22.39
N GLY A 57 3.89 9.97 -22.28
CA GLY A 57 3.13 10.57 -23.37
C GLY A 57 2.34 9.56 -24.20
N GLY A 58 1.95 9.97 -25.42
CA GLY A 58 1.10 9.16 -26.31
C GLY A 58 1.79 7.88 -26.79
N GLY A 59 1.01 6.81 -26.94
CA GLY A 59 1.50 5.50 -27.40
C GLY A 59 1.86 4.51 -26.28
N ARG A 60 1.45 4.78 -25.03
CA ARG A 60 1.58 3.87 -23.88
C ARG A 60 0.37 4.01 -22.97
N GLN A 61 0.17 3.03 -22.09
CA GLN A 61 -0.92 3.02 -21.12
C GLN A 61 -0.44 2.45 -19.78
N ALA A 62 -0.29 3.32 -18.77
CA ALA A 62 0.29 2.94 -17.48
C ALA A 62 -0.51 1.83 -16.77
N ALA A 63 -1.85 1.85 -16.89
CA ALA A 63 -2.70 0.81 -16.32
C ALA A 63 -2.38 -0.59 -16.89
N ALA A 64 -2.18 -0.69 -18.20
CA ALA A 64 -1.79 -1.95 -18.85
C ALA A 64 -0.39 -2.40 -18.43
N GLU A 65 0.55 -1.46 -18.29
CA GLU A 65 1.92 -1.75 -17.86
C GLU A 65 2.00 -2.23 -16.41
N TRP A 66 1.14 -1.74 -15.55
CA TRP A 66 1.02 -2.19 -14.15
C TRP A 66 0.49 -3.63 -14.09
N VAL A 67 -0.55 -3.95 -14.86
CA VAL A 67 -1.07 -5.32 -14.97
C VAL A 67 0.00 -6.25 -15.57
N ARG A 68 0.69 -5.82 -16.63
CA ARG A 68 1.79 -6.57 -17.24
C ARG A 68 2.92 -6.83 -16.24
N THR A 69 3.34 -5.81 -15.48
CA THR A 69 4.42 -5.96 -14.48
C THR A 69 4.08 -7.03 -13.45
N ALA A 70 2.85 -7.02 -12.94
CA ALA A 70 2.38 -8.02 -11.99
C ALA A 70 2.27 -9.42 -12.62
N PHE A 71 1.79 -9.55 -13.86
CA PHE A 71 1.75 -10.84 -14.55
C PHE A 71 3.15 -11.44 -14.76
N HIS A 72 4.10 -10.63 -15.26
CA HIS A 72 5.47 -11.09 -15.52
C HIS A 72 6.21 -11.50 -14.24
N ASP A 73 5.96 -10.81 -13.12
CA ASP A 73 6.46 -11.24 -11.81
C ASP A 73 5.85 -12.57 -11.37
N MET A 74 4.54 -12.71 -11.52
CA MET A 74 3.78 -13.86 -11.05
C MET A 74 4.04 -15.15 -11.84
N ILE A 75 4.05 -15.07 -13.17
CA ILE A 75 3.91 -16.26 -14.05
C ILE A 75 5.13 -17.19 -14.02
N THR A 76 6.27 -16.74 -13.49
CA THR A 76 7.47 -17.58 -13.28
C THR A 76 7.38 -18.43 -12.00
N HIS A 77 6.25 -18.39 -11.29
CA HIS A 77 5.96 -19.27 -10.16
C HIS A 77 6.13 -20.74 -10.53
N ASN A 78 6.72 -21.49 -9.61
CA ASN A 78 6.76 -22.94 -9.67
C ASN A 78 5.85 -23.51 -8.58
N ALA A 79 4.65 -23.94 -8.97
CA ALA A 79 3.66 -24.45 -8.03
C ALA A 79 4.07 -25.78 -7.37
N ALA A 80 4.92 -26.57 -8.04
CA ALA A 80 5.40 -27.85 -7.51
C ALA A 80 6.43 -27.64 -6.39
N GLU A 81 7.33 -26.68 -6.56
CA GLU A 81 8.37 -26.34 -5.58
C GLU A 81 7.91 -25.26 -4.58
N GLY A 82 6.82 -24.56 -4.86
CA GLY A 82 6.27 -23.50 -4.03
C GLY A 82 7.16 -22.26 -3.96
N THR A 83 7.81 -21.89 -5.06
CA THR A 83 8.77 -20.78 -5.19
C THR A 83 8.34 -19.79 -6.29
N GLY A 84 8.80 -18.53 -6.24
CA GLY A 84 8.39 -17.50 -7.20
C GLY A 84 6.94 -17.05 -6.98
N GLY A 85 6.37 -16.33 -7.95
CA GLY A 85 5.03 -15.76 -7.86
C GLY A 85 5.09 -14.25 -7.67
N MET A 86 4.07 -13.66 -7.05
CA MET A 86 4.03 -12.24 -6.74
C MET A 86 5.01 -11.92 -5.60
N ASP A 87 6.31 -11.88 -5.92
CA ASP A 87 7.42 -11.70 -4.99
C ASP A 87 8.41 -10.60 -5.44
N ALA A 88 8.08 -9.84 -6.49
CA ALA A 88 8.91 -8.80 -7.07
C ALA A 88 10.29 -9.28 -7.56
N SER A 89 10.43 -10.57 -7.91
CA SER A 89 11.62 -11.10 -8.58
C SER A 89 11.87 -10.48 -9.96
N ILE A 90 10.84 -9.97 -10.65
CA ILE A 90 10.98 -9.25 -11.93
C ILE A 90 11.98 -8.09 -11.88
N MET A 91 12.21 -7.51 -10.69
CA MET A 91 13.23 -6.48 -10.45
C MET A 91 14.64 -6.93 -10.86
N PHE A 92 14.90 -8.23 -10.88
CA PHE A 92 16.19 -8.85 -11.21
C PHE A 92 16.21 -9.48 -12.61
N GLU A 93 15.15 -9.32 -13.40
CA GLU A 93 14.90 -10.13 -14.62
C GLU A 93 14.64 -9.29 -15.88
N MET A 94 14.76 -7.98 -15.78
CA MET A 94 14.46 -7.04 -16.87
C MET A 94 15.42 -7.13 -18.07
N ASP A 95 16.55 -7.82 -17.93
CA ASP A 95 17.50 -8.07 -19.03
C ASP A 95 17.18 -9.34 -19.82
N ARG A 96 16.16 -10.11 -19.40
CA ARG A 96 15.74 -11.33 -20.08
C ARG A 96 14.98 -11.02 -21.37
N PRO A 97 15.12 -11.85 -22.42
CA PRO A 97 14.38 -11.69 -23.67
C PRO A 97 12.86 -11.63 -23.49
N GLU A 98 12.34 -12.36 -22.50
CA GLU A 98 10.91 -12.45 -22.17
C GLU A 98 10.35 -11.17 -21.50
N ASN A 99 11.21 -10.22 -21.13
CA ASN A 99 10.86 -8.97 -20.44
C ASN A 99 11.27 -7.69 -21.21
N PRO A 100 10.92 -7.54 -22.49
CA PRO A 100 11.32 -6.36 -23.25
C PRO A 100 10.52 -5.11 -22.85
N GLY A 101 11.08 -3.95 -23.16
CA GLY A 101 10.44 -2.64 -23.00
C GLY A 101 10.63 -1.99 -21.63
N SER A 102 10.15 -0.75 -21.51
CA SER A 102 10.37 0.11 -20.33
C SER A 102 9.27 0.02 -19.27
N ALA A 103 8.24 -0.81 -19.47
CA ALA A 103 7.09 -0.93 -18.59
C ALA A 103 7.48 -1.23 -17.13
N PHE A 104 8.37 -2.21 -16.90
CA PHE A 104 8.76 -2.63 -15.54
C PHE A 104 9.47 -1.50 -14.79
N ASN A 105 10.44 -0.84 -15.44
CA ASN A 105 11.14 0.32 -14.88
C ASN A 105 10.19 1.49 -14.60
N ALA A 106 9.22 1.75 -15.47
CA ALA A 106 8.22 2.79 -15.26
C ALA A 106 7.30 2.48 -14.07
N THR A 107 6.78 1.24 -14.00
CA THR A 107 5.95 0.78 -12.87
C THR A 107 6.71 0.89 -11.55
N MET A 108 7.93 0.34 -11.46
CA MET A 108 8.76 0.44 -10.26
C MET A 108 9.12 1.88 -9.91
N GLY A 109 9.46 2.69 -10.91
CA GLY A 109 9.79 4.11 -10.73
C GLY A 109 8.62 4.93 -10.17
N PHE A 110 7.38 4.55 -10.45
CA PHE A 110 6.21 5.12 -9.81
C PHE A 110 5.98 4.53 -8.40
N MET A 111 6.02 3.20 -8.28
CA MET A 111 5.70 2.50 -7.03
C MET A 111 6.72 2.75 -5.91
N ILE A 112 7.97 3.12 -6.23
CA ILE A 112 8.99 3.45 -5.23
C ILE A 112 8.57 4.59 -4.27
N ASN A 113 7.62 5.43 -4.68
CA ASN A 113 7.06 6.48 -3.82
C ASN A 113 6.27 5.93 -2.61
N PHE A 114 5.83 4.67 -2.70
CA PHE A 114 5.06 3.97 -1.66
C PHE A 114 5.88 2.83 -1.01
N TYR A 115 7.06 2.52 -1.56
CA TYR A 115 7.96 1.48 -1.05
C TYR A 115 8.68 1.94 0.22
N ASN A 116 8.55 1.16 1.30
CA ASN A 116 9.18 1.43 2.58
C ASN A 116 9.22 0.16 3.46
N ILE A 117 9.75 0.26 4.68
CA ILE A 117 9.91 -0.91 5.56
C ILE A 117 8.58 -1.57 5.97
N GLN A 118 7.45 -0.88 5.86
CA GLN A 118 6.10 -1.40 6.10
C GLN A 118 5.39 -1.90 4.84
N THR A 119 5.99 -1.77 3.65
CA THR A 119 5.34 -2.19 2.39
C THR A 119 6.35 -2.64 1.36
N SER A 120 6.25 -3.92 0.97
CA SER A 120 7.10 -4.56 -0.04
C SER A 120 6.75 -4.11 -1.45
N MET A 121 7.68 -4.22 -2.40
CA MET A 121 7.39 -3.97 -3.81
C MET A 121 6.41 -5.01 -4.36
N ALA A 122 6.47 -6.24 -3.87
CA ALA A 122 5.52 -7.30 -4.21
C ALA A 122 4.06 -6.95 -3.82
N ASP A 123 3.84 -6.36 -2.64
CA ASP A 123 2.52 -5.84 -2.25
C ASP A 123 2.09 -4.67 -3.15
N LEU A 124 3.04 -3.83 -3.60
CA LEU A 124 2.76 -2.73 -4.52
C LEU A 124 2.42 -3.19 -5.94
N PHE A 125 2.98 -4.31 -6.43
CA PHE A 125 2.57 -4.90 -7.72
C PHE A 125 1.15 -5.47 -7.67
N ALA A 126 0.79 -6.16 -6.60
CA ALA A 126 -0.59 -6.57 -6.38
C ALA A 126 -1.54 -5.36 -6.30
N LEU A 127 -1.12 -4.29 -5.62
CA LEU A 127 -1.86 -3.04 -5.57
C LEU A 127 -1.97 -2.38 -6.95
N ALA A 128 -0.93 -2.47 -7.78
CA ALA A 128 -0.91 -1.94 -9.14
C ALA A 128 -2.07 -2.53 -9.96
N VAL A 129 -2.29 -3.85 -9.88
CA VAL A 129 -3.40 -4.54 -10.55
C VAL A 129 -4.74 -4.01 -10.04
N TYR A 130 -4.91 -3.91 -8.71
CA TYR A 130 -6.13 -3.36 -8.12
C TYR A 130 -6.42 -1.95 -8.65
N VAL A 131 -5.46 -1.02 -8.56
CA VAL A 131 -5.68 0.38 -8.94
C VAL A 131 -5.88 0.49 -10.46
N ALA A 132 -5.09 -0.22 -11.27
CA ALA A 132 -5.22 -0.20 -12.74
C ALA A 132 -6.61 -0.66 -13.21
N VAL A 133 -7.06 -1.84 -12.75
CA VAL A 133 -8.37 -2.39 -13.12
C VAL A 133 -9.49 -1.46 -12.69
N ARG A 134 -9.41 -0.90 -11.47
CA ARG A 134 -10.41 0.05 -10.96
C ARG A 134 -10.43 1.37 -11.72
N SER A 135 -9.27 1.90 -12.08
CA SER A 135 -9.14 3.15 -12.86
C SER A 135 -9.76 3.00 -14.25
N CYS A 136 -9.72 1.79 -14.81
CA CYS A 136 -10.29 1.45 -16.11
C CYS A 136 -11.77 1.01 -16.05
N GLY A 137 -12.43 1.12 -14.89
CA GLY A 137 -13.84 0.77 -14.74
C GLY A 137 -14.12 -0.73 -14.57
N GLY A 138 -13.07 -1.53 -14.35
CA GLY A 138 -13.17 -2.97 -14.14
C GLY A 138 -13.64 -3.37 -12.74
N PRO A 139 -13.75 -4.68 -12.48
CA PRO A 139 -14.27 -5.21 -11.23
C PRO A 139 -13.35 -4.91 -10.02
N ARG A 140 -13.91 -4.97 -8.81
CA ARG A 140 -13.14 -4.87 -7.57
C ARG A 140 -12.41 -6.17 -7.26
N ILE A 141 -11.09 -6.16 -7.37
CA ILE A 141 -10.19 -7.19 -6.84
C ILE A 141 -9.98 -6.90 -5.35
N VAL A 142 -9.95 -7.93 -4.49
CA VAL A 142 -9.68 -7.75 -3.06
C VAL A 142 -8.19 -7.84 -2.79
N MET A 143 -7.68 -6.98 -1.91
CA MET A 143 -6.27 -6.96 -1.56
C MET A 143 -6.02 -7.71 -0.26
N ARG A 144 -4.91 -8.44 -0.22
CA ARG A 144 -4.26 -8.94 1.00
C ARG A 144 -2.83 -8.41 0.99
N GLY A 145 -2.21 -8.22 2.14
CA GLY A 145 -0.82 -7.78 2.27
C GLY A 145 0.09 -8.87 2.80
N GLY A 146 1.37 -8.54 2.98
CA GLY A 146 2.36 -9.43 3.59
C GLY A 146 3.23 -10.19 2.59
N ARG A 147 3.22 -9.81 1.31
CA ARG A 147 4.18 -10.36 0.34
C ARG A 147 5.59 -9.94 0.70
N ILE A 148 6.54 -10.80 0.40
CA ILE A 148 7.96 -10.61 0.73
C ILE A 148 8.71 -10.44 -0.59
N ASP A 149 9.50 -9.38 -0.70
CA ASP A 149 10.34 -9.16 -1.87
C ASP A 149 11.42 -10.24 -1.99
N ALA A 150 11.58 -10.77 -3.21
CA ALA A 150 12.66 -11.65 -3.58
C ALA A 150 14.01 -10.95 -3.43
N THR A 151 15.04 -11.75 -3.16
CA THR A 151 16.43 -11.27 -3.03
C THR A 151 17.26 -11.53 -4.29
N GLY A 152 16.64 -12.08 -5.33
CA GLY A 152 17.24 -12.37 -6.62
C GLY A 152 16.18 -12.80 -7.63
N ALA A 153 16.63 -13.13 -8.83
CA ALA A 153 15.77 -13.58 -9.91
C ALA A 153 15.14 -14.96 -9.62
N GLY A 154 13.90 -15.15 -10.06
CA GLY A 154 13.18 -16.41 -10.12
C GLY A 154 13.54 -17.23 -11.37
N LEU A 155 12.70 -18.23 -11.68
CA LEU A 155 12.86 -19.02 -12.91
C LEU A 155 12.52 -18.18 -14.14
N ALA A 156 13.03 -18.57 -15.30
CA ALA A 156 12.51 -18.05 -16.58
C ALA A 156 11.27 -18.84 -16.99
N GLY A 157 10.49 -18.32 -17.93
CA GLY A 157 9.28 -18.97 -18.43
C GLY A 157 8.07 -18.05 -18.55
N VAL A 158 8.29 -16.75 -18.75
CA VAL A 158 7.21 -15.85 -19.15
C VAL A 158 6.82 -16.19 -20.60
N PRO A 159 5.53 -16.44 -20.90
CA PRO A 159 5.10 -16.72 -22.27
C PRO A 159 5.43 -15.60 -23.25
N GLU A 160 6.10 -15.94 -24.35
CA GLU A 160 6.45 -14.99 -25.41
C GLU A 160 5.39 -14.99 -26.52
N PRO A 161 5.20 -13.86 -27.25
CA PRO A 161 4.27 -13.79 -28.37
C PRO A 161 4.54 -14.80 -29.50
N THR A 162 5.77 -15.33 -29.56
CA THR A 162 6.25 -16.28 -30.55
C THR A 162 6.27 -17.73 -30.08
N ASP A 163 5.90 -17.99 -28.82
CA ASP A 163 5.83 -19.35 -28.29
C ASP A 163 4.69 -20.13 -28.94
N ASP A 164 4.88 -21.44 -29.10
CA ASP A 164 3.80 -22.33 -29.52
C ASP A 164 2.82 -22.61 -28.38
N LEU A 165 1.60 -23.07 -28.72
CA LEU A 165 0.54 -23.29 -27.73
C LEU A 165 0.95 -24.29 -26.64
N ASP A 166 1.69 -25.35 -26.99
CA ASP A 166 2.12 -26.36 -26.02
C ASP A 166 3.08 -25.77 -24.98
N THR A 167 3.97 -24.86 -25.41
CA THR A 167 4.88 -24.12 -24.54
C THR A 167 4.12 -23.19 -23.61
N ILE A 168 3.19 -22.38 -24.14
CA ILE A 168 2.37 -21.47 -23.34
C ILE A 168 1.56 -22.25 -22.29
N VAL A 169 0.91 -23.35 -22.70
CA VAL A 169 0.16 -24.21 -21.77
C VAL A 169 1.06 -24.78 -20.67
N ALA A 170 2.30 -25.18 -21.01
CA ALA A 170 3.25 -25.71 -20.03
C ALA A 170 3.75 -24.65 -19.04
N GLN A 171 3.99 -23.42 -19.49
CA GLN A 171 4.36 -22.29 -18.63
C GLN A 171 3.24 -21.96 -17.63
N PHE A 172 2.00 -21.78 -18.10
CA PHE A 172 0.84 -21.57 -17.23
C PHE A 172 0.61 -22.75 -16.26
N ALA A 173 0.76 -23.99 -16.72
CA ALA A 173 0.65 -25.17 -15.87
C ALA A 173 1.73 -25.22 -14.77
N THR A 174 2.95 -24.75 -15.06
CA THR A 174 4.04 -24.65 -14.08
C THR A 174 3.69 -23.64 -12.97
N ALA A 175 3.07 -22.53 -13.34
CA ALA A 175 2.52 -21.55 -12.41
C ALA A 175 1.21 -22.00 -11.73
N GLY A 176 0.69 -23.17 -12.09
CA GLY A 176 -0.48 -23.79 -11.47
C GLY A 176 -1.82 -23.46 -12.13
N PHE A 177 -1.83 -22.86 -13.32
CA PHE A 177 -3.05 -22.50 -14.06
C PHE A 177 -3.38 -23.55 -15.12
N ASN A 178 -4.66 -23.88 -15.27
CA ASN A 178 -5.12 -24.75 -16.34
C ASN A 178 -5.40 -23.95 -17.64
N THR A 179 -5.69 -24.65 -18.74
CA THR A 179 -5.94 -24.02 -20.05
C THR A 179 -7.11 -23.02 -20.05
N THR A 180 -8.21 -23.30 -19.34
CA THR A 180 -9.33 -22.35 -19.22
C THR A 180 -8.90 -21.09 -18.50
N GLU A 181 -8.12 -21.22 -17.43
CA GLU A 181 -7.62 -20.10 -16.64
C GLU A 181 -6.55 -19.29 -17.39
N MET A 182 -5.73 -19.95 -18.22
CA MET A 182 -4.83 -19.30 -19.17
C MET A 182 -5.61 -18.41 -20.13
N ILE A 183 -6.67 -18.92 -20.77
CA ILE A 183 -7.52 -18.13 -21.68
C ILE A 183 -8.13 -16.93 -20.95
N GLN A 184 -8.69 -17.17 -19.76
CA GLN A 184 -9.29 -16.12 -18.94
C GLN A 184 -8.26 -15.05 -18.55
N MET A 185 -7.06 -15.45 -18.13
CA MET A 185 -6.01 -14.52 -17.71
C MET A 185 -5.53 -13.66 -18.88
N VAL A 186 -5.29 -14.25 -20.06
CA VAL A 186 -4.87 -13.50 -21.24
C VAL A 186 -5.98 -12.54 -21.69
N ALA A 187 -7.24 -12.99 -21.79
CA ALA A 187 -8.36 -12.10 -22.16
C ALA A 187 -8.54 -10.95 -21.15
N CYS A 188 -8.50 -11.24 -19.85
CA CYS A 188 -8.68 -10.23 -18.80
C CYS A 188 -7.48 -9.29 -18.64
N GLY A 189 -6.28 -9.70 -19.05
CA GLY A 189 -5.11 -8.82 -19.13
C GLY A 189 -5.15 -7.94 -20.39
N HIS A 190 -5.45 -8.56 -21.54
CA HIS A 190 -5.39 -7.93 -22.86
C HIS A 190 -6.63 -7.10 -23.22
N THR A 191 -7.65 -6.99 -22.37
CA THR A 191 -8.63 -5.88 -22.50
C THR A 191 -7.97 -4.51 -22.30
N LEU A 192 -6.80 -4.45 -21.65
CA LEU A 192 -6.01 -3.23 -21.53
C LEU A 192 -4.74 -3.34 -22.38
N GLY A 193 -4.36 -2.22 -23.00
CA GLY A 193 -3.04 -2.07 -23.61
C GLY A 193 -2.98 -2.43 -25.08
N GLY A 194 -1.83 -2.98 -25.47
CA GLY A 194 -1.47 -3.28 -26.85
C GLY A 194 0.01 -3.60 -26.99
N VAL A 195 0.44 -3.78 -28.24
CA VAL A 195 1.83 -4.06 -28.59
C VAL A 195 2.55 -2.77 -28.97
N HIS A 196 3.67 -2.50 -28.32
CA HIS A 196 4.55 -1.38 -28.66
C HIS A 196 5.47 -1.77 -29.82
N GLY A 197 5.43 -0.98 -30.89
CA GLY A 197 6.20 -1.26 -32.10
C GLY A 197 7.72 -1.14 -31.91
N VAL A 198 8.18 -0.28 -31.01
CA VAL A 198 9.60 -0.17 -30.66
C VAL A 198 10.17 -1.44 -30.03
N ASP A 199 9.34 -2.20 -29.31
CA ASP A 199 9.73 -3.44 -28.66
C ASP A 199 9.50 -4.66 -29.57
N PHE A 200 8.44 -4.62 -30.39
CA PHE A 200 8.02 -5.72 -31.26
C PHE A 200 7.71 -5.26 -32.70
N PRO A 201 8.71 -4.76 -33.44
CA PRO A 201 8.50 -4.18 -34.77
C PRO A 201 8.04 -5.21 -35.80
N ASP A 202 8.42 -6.48 -35.63
CA ASP A 202 8.00 -7.56 -36.52
C ASP A 202 6.52 -7.90 -36.34
N ILE A 203 5.95 -7.65 -35.15
CA ILE A 203 4.52 -7.88 -34.85
C ILE A 203 3.67 -6.72 -35.36
N THR A 204 4.08 -5.47 -35.08
CA THR A 204 3.30 -4.28 -35.45
C THR A 204 3.56 -3.80 -36.88
N GLY A 205 4.66 -4.24 -37.49
CA GLY A 205 5.15 -3.76 -38.78
C GLY A 205 5.74 -2.34 -38.73
N ASN A 206 5.99 -1.77 -37.54
CA ASN A 206 6.45 -0.39 -37.36
C ASN A 206 7.25 -0.23 -36.07
N ASP A 207 8.53 0.17 -36.17
CA ASP A 207 9.47 0.30 -35.05
C ASP A 207 9.44 1.66 -34.32
N SER A 208 8.48 2.53 -34.65
CA SER A 208 8.35 3.84 -34.01
C SER A 208 8.00 3.72 -32.52
N SER A 209 8.62 4.56 -31.68
CA SER A 209 8.32 4.66 -30.24
C SER A 209 6.90 5.13 -29.92
N THR A 210 6.17 5.68 -30.89
CA THR A 210 4.77 6.07 -30.75
C THR A 210 3.81 5.07 -31.40
N ASN A 211 4.33 3.99 -32.00
CA ASN A 211 3.49 2.94 -32.56
C ASN A 211 3.02 2.02 -31.42
N PHE A 212 1.71 2.02 -31.21
CA PHE A 212 1.04 1.25 -30.16
C PHE A 212 -0.24 0.70 -30.75
N VAL A 213 -0.26 -0.60 -31.02
CA VAL A 213 -1.39 -1.28 -31.65
C VAL A 213 -2.18 -1.99 -30.56
N HIS A 214 -3.40 -1.52 -30.32
CA HIS A 214 -4.24 -1.97 -29.22
C HIS A 214 -4.73 -3.41 -29.39
N PHE A 215 -5.01 -4.07 -28.28
CA PHE A 215 -5.56 -5.43 -28.28
C PHE A 215 -7.06 -5.48 -28.58
N ASP A 216 -7.81 -4.41 -28.29
CA ASP A 216 -9.23 -4.32 -28.62
C ASP A 216 -9.65 -2.90 -29.06
N SER A 217 -10.91 -2.75 -29.42
CA SER A 217 -11.48 -1.48 -29.90
C SER A 217 -11.77 -0.45 -28.80
N THR A 218 -11.65 -0.81 -27.52
CA THR A 218 -12.01 0.03 -26.35
C THR A 218 -10.89 0.10 -25.32
N PHE A 219 -9.62 0.12 -25.74
CA PHE A 219 -8.40 0.04 -24.91
C PHE A 219 -8.34 0.89 -23.62
N SER A 220 -9.11 1.97 -23.52
CA SER A 220 -9.21 2.83 -22.33
C SER A 220 -10.32 2.42 -21.35
N SER A 221 -10.89 1.23 -21.50
CA SER A 221 -11.97 0.66 -20.70
C SER A 221 -11.66 -0.80 -20.41
N PHE A 222 -11.95 -1.25 -19.19
CA PHE A 222 -11.87 -2.67 -18.85
C PHE A 222 -13.24 -3.32 -19.14
N ASP A 223 -13.39 -3.93 -20.31
CA ASP A 223 -14.66 -4.48 -20.79
C ASP A 223 -14.47 -5.72 -21.69
N SER A 224 -15.58 -6.26 -22.20
CA SER A 224 -15.55 -7.52 -22.97
C SER A 224 -15.16 -7.35 -24.45
N ALA A 225 -14.69 -6.18 -24.90
CA ALA A 225 -14.40 -5.93 -26.31
C ALA A 225 -13.34 -6.87 -26.88
N ILE A 226 -12.27 -7.17 -26.12
CA ILE A 226 -11.27 -8.19 -26.49
C ILE A 226 -11.90 -9.55 -26.87
N VAL A 227 -13.03 -9.90 -26.24
CA VAL A 227 -13.77 -11.14 -26.53
C VAL A 227 -14.71 -10.97 -27.71
N THR A 228 -15.51 -9.90 -27.72
CA THR A 228 -16.52 -9.70 -28.78
C THR A 228 -15.87 -9.43 -30.14
N ASP A 229 -14.82 -8.61 -30.17
CA ASP A 229 -14.08 -8.31 -31.39
C ASP A 229 -13.44 -9.57 -31.97
N TYR A 230 -12.93 -10.46 -31.11
CA TYR A 230 -12.37 -11.75 -31.50
C TYR A 230 -13.44 -12.69 -32.09
N LEU A 231 -14.56 -12.86 -31.39
CA LEU A 231 -15.62 -13.79 -31.81
C LEU A 231 -16.37 -13.32 -33.06
N ASP A 232 -16.51 -12.00 -33.25
CA ASP A 232 -17.13 -11.40 -34.43
C ASP A 232 -16.18 -11.37 -35.65
N GLY A 233 -14.89 -11.67 -35.45
CA GLY A 233 -13.87 -11.65 -36.49
C GLY A 233 -13.50 -10.23 -36.94
N THR A 234 -13.71 -9.23 -36.08
CA THR A 234 -13.43 -7.81 -36.34
C THR A 234 -12.22 -7.30 -35.58
N THR A 235 -11.59 -8.12 -34.74
CA THR A 235 -10.42 -7.73 -33.94
C THR A 235 -9.25 -7.24 -34.79
N GLU A 236 -8.64 -6.16 -34.34
CA GLU A 236 -7.36 -5.64 -34.86
C GLU A 236 -6.18 -6.04 -33.95
N ASN A 237 -6.40 -6.91 -32.95
CA ASN A 237 -5.37 -7.39 -32.04
C ASN A 237 -4.18 -7.95 -32.85
N PRO A 238 -2.98 -7.35 -32.77
CA PRO A 238 -1.85 -7.80 -33.57
C PRO A 238 -1.36 -9.21 -33.17
N LEU A 239 -1.68 -9.69 -31.97
CA LEU A 239 -1.42 -11.05 -31.53
C LEU A 239 -2.51 -12.05 -31.99
N VAL A 240 -3.55 -11.58 -32.68
CA VAL A 240 -4.54 -12.42 -33.35
C VAL A 240 -4.37 -12.39 -34.87
N VAL A 241 -4.32 -11.20 -35.46
CA VAL A 241 -4.32 -10.99 -36.92
C VAL A 241 -2.93 -10.71 -37.51
N GLY A 242 -1.91 -10.59 -36.66
CA GLY A 242 -0.53 -10.35 -37.08
C GLY A 242 0.13 -11.57 -37.76
N PRO A 243 1.45 -11.49 -37.99
CA PRO A 243 2.19 -12.54 -38.69
C PRO A 243 2.04 -13.93 -38.06
N GLU A 244 2.01 -14.95 -38.91
CA GLU A 244 2.04 -16.35 -38.46
C GLU A 244 3.34 -16.63 -37.69
N GLY A 245 3.21 -17.19 -36.49
CA GLY A 245 4.35 -17.43 -35.59
C GLY A 245 4.59 -16.32 -34.56
N SER A 246 3.78 -15.26 -34.55
CA SER A 246 3.76 -14.24 -33.49
C SER A 246 2.33 -13.88 -33.07
N ASN A 247 1.41 -14.83 -33.21
CA ASN A 247 -0.03 -14.68 -33.01
C ASN A 247 -0.52 -15.49 -31.79
N SER A 248 0.16 -15.30 -30.65
CA SER A 248 -0.10 -16.01 -29.39
C SER A 248 -1.55 -15.92 -28.92
N ASP A 249 -2.21 -14.77 -29.05
CA ASP A 249 -3.60 -14.60 -28.61
C ASP A 249 -4.56 -15.45 -29.45
N LEU A 250 -4.33 -15.58 -30.77
CA LEU A 250 -5.11 -16.49 -31.60
C LEU A 250 -5.00 -17.93 -31.10
N LEU A 251 -3.79 -18.36 -30.75
CA LEU A 251 -3.52 -19.72 -30.26
C LEU A 251 -4.18 -19.94 -28.89
N VAL A 252 -4.01 -18.99 -27.96
CA VAL A 252 -4.58 -19.06 -26.61
C VAL A 252 -6.09 -19.06 -26.68
N PHE A 253 -6.73 -18.06 -27.31
CA PHE A 253 -8.19 -17.95 -27.39
C PHE A 253 -8.83 -19.17 -28.07
N GLY A 254 -8.12 -19.78 -29.03
CA GLY A 254 -8.52 -20.98 -29.75
C GLY A 254 -8.26 -22.31 -29.02
N ALA A 255 -7.53 -22.31 -27.90
CA ALA A 255 -6.97 -23.52 -27.30
C ALA A 255 -8.02 -24.56 -26.88
N ASP A 256 -9.25 -24.12 -26.55
CA ASP A 256 -10.36 -24.99 -26.18
C ASP A 256 -11.51 -24.99 -27.20
N GLY A 257 -11.23 -24.60 -28.45
CA GLY A 257 -12.24 -24.46 -29.49
C GLY A 257 -13.17 -23.27 -29.26
N ASN A 258 -12.64 -22.18 -28.67
CA ASN A 258 -13.34 -20.94 -28.30
C ASN A 258 -14.44 -21.13 -27.24
N ALA A 259 -14.48 -22.24 -26.52
CA ALA A 259 -15.51 -22.51 -25.52
C ALA A 259 -15.42 -21.50 -24.37
N THR A 260 -14.20 -21.21 -23.89
CA THR A 260 -14.00 -20.20 -22.83
C THR A 260 -14.37 -18.81 -23.33
N MET A 261 -13.86 -18.38 -24.49
CA MET A 261 -14.18 -17.07 -25.08
C MET A 261 -15.68 -16.88 -25.26
N GLN A 262 -16.40 -17.88 -25.78
CA GLN A 262 -17.86 -17.84 -25.89
C GLN A 262 -18.54 -17.67 -24.52
N SER A 263 -18.06 -18.37 -23.50
CA SER A 263 -18.67 -18.34 -22.17
C SER A 263 -18.49 -17.00 -21.44
N ILE A 264 -17.45 -16.22 -21.77
CA ILE A 264 -17.15 -14.91 -21.17
C ILE A 264 -17.52 -13.71 -22.06
N SER A 265 -18.30 -13.93 -23.13
CA SER A 265 -18.68 -12.88 -24.08
C SER A 265 -19.69 -11.85 -23.54
N ASP A 266 -20.47 -12.22 -22.51
CA ASP A 266 -21.35 -11.29 -21.80
C ASP A 266 -20.56 -10.40 -20.85
N ALA A 267 -20.82 -9.09 -20.86
CA ALA A 267 -20.07 -8.11 -20.08
C ALA A 267 -20.04 -8.38 -18.56
N ASN A 268 -21.15 -8.85 -17.96
CA ASN A 268 -21.15 -9.17 -16.53
C ASN A 268 -20.36 -10.45 -16.25
N THR A 269 -20.47 -11.43 -17.13
CA THR A 269 -19.74 -12.69 -17.02
C THR A 269 -18.23 -12.48 -17.20
N PHE A 270 -17.85 -11.62 -18.15
CA PHE A 270 -16.48 -11.15 -18.33
C PHE A 270 -15.96 -10.50 -17.05
N ALA A 271 -16.65 -9.48 -16.54
CA ALA A 271 -16.24 -8.77 -15.32
C ALA A 271 -16.09 -9.72 -14.11
N ASN A 272 -17.03 -10.64 -13.90
CA ASN A 272 -16.95 -11.62 -12.79
C ASN A 272 -15.80 -12.62 -12.99
N THR A 273 -15.55 -13.06 -14.22
CA THR A 273 -14.45 -13.97 -14.54
C THR A 273 -13.11 -13.27 -14.32
N CYS A 274 -12.98 -12.03 -14.79
CA CYS A 274 -11.79 -11.21 -14.62
C CYS A 274 -11.51 -10.88 -13.16
N GLN A 275 -12.56 -10.63 -12.37
CA GLN A 275 -12.42 -10.49 -10.91
C GLN A 275 -11.75 -11.74 -10.31
N GLY A 276 -12.25 -12.94 -10.64
CA GLY A 276 -11.75 -14.19 -10.10
C GLY A 276 -10.31 -14.52 -10.54
N ILE A 277 -10.03 -14.43 -11.84
CA ILE A 277 -8.71 -14.83 -12.36
C ILE A 277 -7.61 -13.82 -11.99
N LEU A 278 -7.90 -12.53 -11.96
CA LEU A 278 -6.94 -11.51 -11.50
C LEU A 278 -6.76 -11.53 -9.99
N GLN A 279 -7.80 -11.87 -9.20
CA GLN A 279 -7.64 -12.18 -7.78
C GLN A 279 -6.66 -13.32 -7.59
N ARG A 280 -6.85 -14.41 -8.32
CA ARG A 280 -5.98 -15.58 -8.26
C ARG A 280 -4.54 -15.22 -8.64
N MET A 281 -4.35 -14.44 -9.70
CA MET A 281 -3.03 -13.95 -10.13
C MET A 281 -2.30 -13.24 -8.99
N ILE A 282 -2.91 -12.24 -8.35
CA ILE A 282 -2.21 -11.49 -7.30
C ILE A 282 -1.98 -12.29 -6.02
N GLU A 283 -2.68 -13.41 -5.82
CA GLU A 283 -2.56 -14.28 -4.64
C GLU A 283 -1.57 -15.45 -4.83
N VAL A 284 -0.97 -15.62 -6.00
CA VAL A 284 0.14 -16.58 -6.18
C VAL A 284 1.37 -16.02 -5.47
N VAL A 285 1.81 -16.70 -4.42
CA VAL A 285 2.98 -16.32 -3.61
C VAL A 285 3.84 -17.55 -3.29
N PRO A 286 5.12 -17.37 -2.93
CA PRO A 286 5.93 -18.48 -2.42
C PRO A 286 5.26 -19.16 -1.23
N SER A 287 5.44 -20.48 -1.10
CA SER A 287 4.85 -21.31 -0.04
C SER A 287 5.23 -20.90 1.39
N SER A 288 6.33 -20.16 1.54
CA SER A 288 6.79 -19.58 2.81
C SER A 288 6.05 -18.31 3.22
N VAL A 289 5.25 -17.71 2.31
CA VAL A 289 4.52 -16.47 2.54
C VAL A 289 3.09 -16.79 2.96
N THR A 290 2.61 -16.12 4.01
CA THR A 290 1.20 -16.14 4.41
C THR A 290 0.64 -14.75 4.24
N LEU A 291 -0.33 -14.61 3.33
CA LEU A 291 -1.03 -13.35 3.12
C LEU A 291 -1.94 -13.01 4.31
N SER A 292 -2.12 -11.72 4.57
CA SER A 292 -3.07 -11.24 5.58
C SER A 292 -4.52 -11.61 5.24
N GLU A 293 -5.43 -11.32 6.17
CA GLU A 293 -6.85 -11.20 5.80
C GLU A 293 -7.08 -10.11 4.75
N ILE A 294 -8.26 -10.12 4.12
CA ILE A 294 -8.66 -9.07 3.17
C ILE A 294 -8.51 -7.70 3.84
N ILE A 295 -7.81 -6.80 3.16
CA ILE A 295 -7.64 -5.43 3.58
C ILE A 295 -8.91 -4.67 3.21
N ASP A 296 -9.73 -4.39 4.23
CA ASP A 296 -10.85 -3.46 4.15
C ASP A 296 -10.60 -2.28 5.10
N PRO A 297 -11.16 -1.09 4.80
CA PRO A 297 -10.94 0.08 5.62
C PRO A 297 -11.66 -0.11 6.96
N ILE A 298 -10.91 -0.05 8.06
CA ILE A 298 -11.51 -0.11 9.40
C ILE A 298 -12.39 1.15 9.65
N PRO A 299 -13.52 1.02 10.37
CA PRO A 299 -14.45 2.14 10.57
C PRO A 299 -13.80 3.36 11.21
N ILE A 300 -12.87 3.12 12.14
CA ILE A 300 -12.18 4.13 12.93
C ILE A 300 -10.70 3.80 12.97
N LYS A 301 -9.85 4.73 12.49
CA LYS A 301 -8.39 4.59 12.45
C LYS A 301 -7.72 5.81 13.04
N PRO A 302 -6.94 5.68 14.14
CA PRO A 302 -6.02 6.71 14.58
C PRO A 302 -4.95 6.97 13.50
N VAL A 303 -4.67 8.23 13.20
CA VAL A 303 -3.63 8.63 12.23
C VAL A 303 -2.83 9.80 12.76
N ALA A 304 -1.54 9.84 12.41
CA ALA A 304 -0.60 10.86 12.87
C ALA A 304 -0.63 11.08 14.40
N ILE A 305 -0.79 10.00 15.16
CA ILE A 305 -0.72 10.07 16.62
C ILE A 305 0.71 10.39 17.03
N GLN A 306 0.88 11.39 17.89
CA GLN A 306 2.17 11.80 18.41
C GLN A 306 2.05 12.26 19.86
N MET A 307 2.91 11.69 20.71
CA MET A 307 3.21 12.22 22.03
C MET A 307 4.22 13.36 21.89
N ALA A 308 4.02 14.46 22.60
CA ALA A 308 4.93 15.61 22.57
C ALA A 308 4.87 16.35 23.90
N PHE A 309 5.77 17.31 24.12
CA PHE A 309 5.70 18.23 25.25
C PHE A 309 5.32 19.63 24.76
N ASP A 310 4.42 20.30 25.47
CA ASP A 310 4.12 21.70 25.18
C ASP A 310 5.20 22.65 25.72
N SER A 311 5.03 23.95 25.49
CA SER A 311 5.95 24.99 25.99
C SER A 311 6.00 25.07 27.52
N SER A 312 4.99 24.54 28.21
CA SER A 312 4.93 24.42 29.66
C SER A 312 5.52 23.09 30.17
N ARG A 313 6.12 22.29 29.28
CA ARG A 313 6.69 20.96 29.55
C ARG A 313 5.64 19.93 30.00
N THR A 314 4.37 20.16 29.68
CA THR A 314 3.29 19.20 29.92
C THR A 314 3.26 18.20 28.78
N LEU A 315 3.11 16.92 29.11
CA LEU A 315 2.94 15.86 28.12
C LEU A 315 1.59 16.01 27.41
N MET A 316 1.62 16.01 26.10
CA MET A 316 0.49 16.21 25.20
C MET A 316 0.32 14.99 24.29
N LEU A 317 -0.93 14.60 24.06
CA LEU A 317 -1.30 13.68 22.99
C LEU A 317 -1.93 14.49 21.86
N THR A 318 -1.41 14.31 20.66
CA THR A 318 -1.91 14.94 19.44
C THR A 318 -2.17 13.89 18.38
N GLY A 319 -3.07 14.19 17.45
CA GLY A 319 -3.31 13.34 16.31
C GLY A 319 -4.67 13.58 15.68
N GLU A 320 -5.09 12.65 14.84
CA GLU A 320 -6.39 12.68 14.21
C GLU A 320 -7.06 11.31 14.23
N ILE A 321 -8.38 11.31 14.24
CA ILE A 321 -9.20 10.12 14.03
C ILE A 321 -9.78 10.16 12.62
N ARG A 322 -9.42 9.18 11.79
CA ARG A 322 -10.02 8.93 10.48
C ARG A 322 -11.29 8.10 10.68
N VAL A 323 -12.42 8.62 10.26
CA VAL A 323 -13.73 7.96 10.30
C VAL A 323 -14.17 7.61 8.88
N LEU A 324 -14.51 6.35 8.63
CA LEU A 324 -15.11 5.89 7.37
C LEU A 324 -16.58 6.35 7.30
N ILE A 325 -16.93 7.11 6.26
CA ILE A 325 -18.26 7.73 6.12
C ILE A 325 -19.09 7.20 4.94
N SER A 326 -18.53 6.38 4.04
CA SER A 326 -19.19 5.92 2.80
C SER A 326 -20.60 5.36 2.96
N ASN A 327 -20.86 4.66 4.07
CA ASN A 327 -22.14 3.99 4.32
C ASN A 327 -22.87 4.57 5.55
N ARG A 328 -22.48 5.76 6.00
CA ARG A 328 -23.12 6.41 7.16
C ARG A 328 -24.27 7.29 6.69
N ASN A 329 -25.44 7.10 7.32
CA ASN A 329 -26.61 7.95 7.07
C ASN A 329 -26.41 9.38 7.59
N ASP A 330 -25.69 9.51 8.71
CA ASP A 330 -25.32 10.78 9.31
C ASP A 330 -23.81 10.96 9.22
N THR A 331 -23.39 12.10 8.69
CA THR A 331 -21.98 12.49 8.56
C THR A 331 -21.64 13.70 9.42
N ASP A 332 -22.61 14.29 10.11
CA ASP A 332 -22.38 15.28 11.16
C ASP A 332 -22.15 14.55 12.48
N LEU A 333 -20.88 14.24 12.75
CA LEU A 333 -20.48 13.42 13.89
C LEU A 333 -19.70 14.25 14.90
N THR A 334 -19.95 14.01 16.18
CA THR A 334 -19.04 14.36 17.27
C THR A 334 -18.17 13.15 17.59
N VAL A 335 -16.86 13.33 17.60
CA VAL A 335 -15.89 12.27 17.93
C VAL A 335 -15.13 12.65 19.20
N GLN A 336 -14.99 11.71 20.13
CA GLN A 336 -14.30 11.91 21.40
C GLN A 336 -13.46 10.67 21.73
N LEU A 337 -12.33 10.86 22.39
CA LEU A 337 -11.51 9.78 22.92
C LEU A 337 -11.75 9.67 24.43
N HIS A 338 -11.72 8.44 24.95
CA HIS A 338 -11.78 8.11 26.36
C HIS A 338 -10.53 7.33 26.74
N TYR A 339 -9.58 7.96 27.43
CA TYR A 339 -8.25 7.38 27.66
C TYR A 339 -8.09 6.74 29.04
N ALA A 340 -7.14 5.82 29.13
CA ALA A 340 -6.57 5.35 30.39
C ALA A 340 -5.16 5.94 30.55
N ASP A 341 -4.79 6.31 31.77
CA ASP A 341 -3.46 6.86 32.06
C ASP A 341 -2.36 5.82 31.87
N HIS A 342 -1.11 6.22 32.09
CA HIS A 342 0.07 5.36 31.92
C HIS A 342 -0.06 4.02 32.66
N ASP A 343 -0.64 4.03 33.87
CA ASP A 343 -0.82 2.84 34.73
C ASP A 343 -2.10 2.05 34.38
N GLY A 344 -2.85 2.47 33.36
CA GLY A 344 -4.11 1.86 32.93
C GLY A 344 -5.32 2.24 33.78
N ASN A 345 -5.20 3.24 34.68
CA ASN A 345 -6.35 3.74 35.43
C ASN A 345 -7.17 4.71 34.57
N ILE A 346 -8.47 4.82 34.83
CA ILE A 346 -9.34 5.77 34.13
C ILE A 346 -9.40 7.07 34.92
N PRO A 347 -8.84 8.19 34.42
CA PRO A 347 -8.89 9.47 35.12
C PRO A 347 -10.32 10.00 35.28
N SER A 348 -10.57 10.85 36.27
CA SER A 348 -11.88 11.49 36.45
C SER A 348 -12.27 12.43 35.30
N ASN A 349 -11.29 12.95 34.57
CA ASN A 349 -11.46 13.67 33.32
C ASN A 349 -10.68 12.95 32.22
N ASN A 350 -11.25 11.86 31.69
CA ASN A 350 -10.62 11.01 30.70
C ASN A 350 -11.07 11.30 29.25
N THR A 351 -11.86 12.35 29.03
CA THR A 351 -12.41 12.67 27.72
C THR A 351 -11.53 13.68 27.00
N ILE A 352 -11.14 13.35 25.77
CA ILE A 352 -10.47 14.26 24.85
C ILE A 352 -11.43 14.56 23.70
N SER A 353 -11.85 15.81 23.59
CA SER A 353 -12.69 16.27 22.48
C SER A 353 -11.87 16.44 21.21
N THR A 354 -12.48 16.13 20.07
CA THR A 354 -11.90 16.39 18.75
C THR A 354 -12.59 17.57 18.06
N SER A 355 -12.00 18.02 16.96
CA SER A 355 -12.55 19.03 16.07
C SER A 355 -12.49 18.56 14.62
N VAL A 356 -13.55 18.79 13.86
CA VAL A 356 -13.57 18.48 12.42
C VAL A 356 -12.57 19.39 11.72
N ILE A 357 -11.67 18.81 10.94
CA ILE A 357 -10.76 19.59 10.10
C ILE A 357 -11.58 20.14 8.91
N SER A 358 -11.47 21.44 8.62
CA SER A 358 -12.13 22.04 7.46
C SER A 358 -11.57 21.46 6.16
N TYR A 359 -12.44 21.09 5.21
CA TYR A 359 -12.05 20.44 3.93
C TYR A 359 -11.30 19.11 4.11
N SER A 360 -11.67 18.33 5.12
CA SER A 360 -10.98 17.09 5.49
C SER A 360 -11.44 15.83 4.77
N THR A 361 -12.24 15.91 3.71
CA THR A 361 -12.68 14.69 3.05
C THR A 361 -11.52 14.04 2.30
N GLY A 362 -11.19 12.80 2.68
CA GLY A 362 -10.35 11.90 1.89
C GLY A 362 -11.23 10.93 1.12
N TYR A 363 -10.83 10.54 -0.08
CA TYR A 363 -11.61 9.64 -0.93
C TYR A 363 -10.73 8.65 -1.71
N GLY A 364 -11.27 7.47 -1.96
CA GLY A 364 -10.78 6.45 -2.86
C GLY A 364 -11.93 5.90 -3.70
N TYR A 365 -11.72 4.78 -4.38
CA TYR A 365 -12.75 4.22 -5.26
C TYR A 365 -14.02 3.75 -4.51
N ASP A 366 -13.86 3.16 -3.31
CA ASP A 366 -14.98 2.59 -2.53
C ASP A 366 -15.13 3.21 -1.13
N ALA A 367 -14.30 4.21 -0.80
CA ALA A 367 -14.18 4.71 0.56
C ALA A 367 -14.10 6.24 0.59
N GLU A 368 -14.86 6.83 1.49
CA GLU A 368 -14.81 8.24 1.85
C GLU A 368 -14.54 8.34 3.34
N PHE A 369 -13.68 9.30 3.70
CA PHE A 369 -13.20 9.49 5.06
C PHE A 369 -13.37 10.92 5.52
N ARG A 370 -13.65 11.10 6.81
CA ARG A 370 -13.61 12.40 7.49
C ARG A 370 -12.63 12.33 8.65
N PHE A 371 -11.96 13.45 8.94
CA PHE A 371 -10.87 13.49 9.93
C PHE A 371 -11.15 14.47 11.05
N TYR A 372 -10.83 14.03 12.26
CA TYR A 372 -11.12 14.70 13.52
C TYR A 372 -9.83 14.91 14.30
N ALA A 373 -9.31 16.13 14.29
CA ALA A 373 -8.08 16.49 14.98
C ALA A 373 -8.30 16.70 16.47
N PHE A 374 -7.29 16.34 17.26
CA PHE A 374 -7.27 16.63 18.68
C PHE A 374 -5.85 16.97 19.15
N SER A 375 -5.79 17.72 20.24
CA SER A 375 -4.59 18.05 20.98
C SER A 375 -4.99 18.26 22.43
N ALA A 376 -4.48 17.44 23.34
CA ALA A 376 -4.90 17.46 24.73
C ALA A 376 -3.75 17.13 25.68
N PRO A 377 -3.72 17.76 26.87
CA PRO A 377 -2.76 17.41 27.91
C PRO A 377 -3.11 16.07 28.55
N VAL A 378 -2.09 15.24 28.73
CA VAL A 378 -2.13 13.95 29.42
C VAL A 378 -1.03 13.93 30.49
N PRO A 379 -1.16 14.74 31.55
CA PRO A 379 -0.06 14.99 32.50
C PRO A 379 0.37 13.74 33.28
N ASN A 380 -0.53 12.77 33.45
CA ASN A 380 -0.23 11.48 34.09
C ASN A 380 0.13 10.39 33.06
N GLY A 381 0.34 10.77 31.80
CA GLY A 381 0.57 9.82 30.73
C GLY A 381 -0.69 9.15 30.18
N ILE A 382 -0.47 8.22 29.26
CA ILE A 382 -1.51 7.47 28.55
C ILE A 382 -1.00 6.09 28.13
N SER A 383 -1.84 5.07 28.25
CA SER A 383 -1.57 3.69 27.79
C SER A 383 -2.52 3.22 26.69
N SER A 384 -3.73 3.78 26.63
CA SER A 384 -4.73 3.42 25.63
C SER A 384 -5.87 4.43 25.58
N PHE A 385 -6.70 4.34 24.54
CA PHE A 385 -7.99 5.02 24.50
C PHE A 385 -9.04 4.21 23.75
N ASN A 386 -10.31 4.49 24.04
CA ASN A 386 -11.46 4.11 23.21
C ASN A 386 -12.01 5.35 22.49
N ILE A 387 -12.78 5.16 21.43
CA ILE A 387 -13.34 6.25 20.63
C ILE A 387 -14.86 6.18 20.64
N SER A 388 -15.50 7.27 21.02
CA SER A 388 -16.94 7.45 20.87
C SER A 388 -17.24 8.29 19.63
N VAL A 389 -18.14 7.79 18.78
CA VAL A 389 -18.70 8.49 17.63
C VAL A 389 -20.19 8.72 17.89
N ILE A 390 -20.60 9.98 17.90
CA ILE A 390 -21.95 10.41 18.27
C ILE A 390 -22.55 11.12 17.05
N PRO A 391 -23.47 10.48 16.32
CA PRO A 391 -24.24 11.13 15.26
C PRO A 391 -25.08 12.28 15.77
N SER A 392 -25.31 13.30 14.94
CA SER A 392 -26.27 14.38 15.21
C SER A 392 -27.70 13.87 15.45
N SER A 393 -28.06 12.72 14.87
CA SER A 393 -29.32 12.01 15.14
C SER A 393 -29.44 11.46 16.57
N GLY A 394 -28.35 11.47 17.34
CA GLY A 394 -28.25 10.86 18.66
C GLY A 394 -27.81 9.40 18.62
N GLY A 395 -27.49 8.86 19.81
CA GLY A 395 -26.85 7.55 19.98
C GLY A 395 -25.33 7.67 20.11
N GLU A 396 -24.71 6.72 20.79
CA GLU A 396 -23.25 6.64 20.95
C GLU A 396 -22.76 5.31 20.41
N GLU A 397 -21.82 5.37 19.45
CA GLU A 397 -21.09 4.23 18.92
C GLU A 397 -19.70 4.21 19.55
N VAL A 398 -19.44 3.23 20.40
CA VAL A 398 -18.13 3.06 21.06
C VAL A 398 -17.29 2.06 20.27
N TYR A 399 -16.10 2.50 19.87
CA TYR A 399 -15.09 1.69 19.20
C TYR A 399 -13.94 1.42 20.18
N ASP A 400 -13.70 0.14 20.43
CA ASP A 400 -12.76 -0.38 21.42
C ASP A 400 -11.65 -1.23 20.79
N ASN A 401 -11.43 -1.07 19.47
CA ASN A 401 -10.37 -1.74 18.73
C ASN A 401 -10.36 -3.27 18.93
N GLY A 402 -11.53 -3.90 18.78
CA GLY A 402 -11.67 -5.35 19.00
C GLY A 402 -11.64 -5.76 20.48
N GLY A 403 -12.06 -4.87 21.37
CA GLY A 403 -12.11 -5.10 22.82
C GLY A 403 -10.79 -4.85 23.57
N SER A 404 -9.70 -4.50 22.87
CA SER A 404 -8.38 -4.28 23.49
C SER A 404 -8.08 -2.81 23.80
N GLY A 405 -8.89 -1.88 23.29
CA GLY A 405 -8.57 -0.46 23.22
C GLY A 405 -7.52 -0.14 22.15
N TYR A 406 -7.43 1.13 21.76
CA TYR A 406 -6.37 1.61 20.87
C TYR A 406 -5.11 1.84 21.73
N PRO A 407 -4.04 1.03 21.57
CA PRO A 407 -2.87 1.11 22.43
C PRO A 407 -2.02 2.34 22.09
N ILE A 408 -1.47 2.98 23.11
CA ILE A 408 -0.45 4.04 23.00
C ILE A 408 0.60 3.79 24.08
N GLN A 409 1.83 4.18 23.83
CA GLN A 409 2.88 4.19 24.85
C GLN A 409 3.40 5.61 25.03
N ASP A 410 3.91 5.88 26.22
CA ASP A 410 4.61 7.13 26.54
C ASP A 410 5.91 6.88 27.32
N ASN A 411 6.43 5.65 27.25
CA ASN A 411 7.70 5.21 27.81
C ASN A 411 8.88 5.83 27.06
N ILE A 412 8.74 6.02 25.75
CA ILE A 412 9.69 6.74 24.90
C ILE A 412 8.95 7.63 23.90
N VAL A 413 9.37 8.90 23.81
CA VAL A 413 8.71 9.90 22.98
C VAL A 413 9.76 10.57 22.09
N TYR A 414 9.59 10.46 20.77
CA TYR A 414 10.43 11.17 19.81
C TYR A 414 10.18 12.67 19.87
N LEU A 415 11.25 13.45 19.97
CA LEU A 415 11.21 14.89 20.06
C LEU A 415 11.69 15.53 18.75
N ARG A 416 10.75 15.79 17.83
CA ARG A 416 11.05 16.39 16.53
C ARG A 416 11.79 17.72 16.63
N ASP A 417 11.37 18.59 17.54
CA ASP A 417 11.93 19.96 17.65
C ASP A 417 13.39 19.98 18.10
N HIS A 418 13.84 18.91 18.76
CA HIS A 418 15.23 18.74 19.18
C HIS A 418 16.08 17.96 18.16
N SER A 419 15.43 17.27 17.22
CA SER A 419 16.07 16.40 16.24
C SER A 419 16.41 17.16 14.96
N CYS A 420 17.43 16.72 14.22
CA CYS A 420 17.89 17.42 13.04
C CYS A 420 18.50 16.51 11.98
N LEU A 421 18.55 17.01 10.74
CA LEU A 421 19.31 16.43 9.64
C LEU A 421 20.27 17.49 9.12
N ILE A 422 21.56 17.37 9.47
CA ILE A 422 22.59 18.32 9.05
C ILE A 422 23.08 17.89 7.67
N GLU A 423 22.71 18.67 6.64
CA GLU A 423 23.03 18.43 5.22
C GLU A 423 24.47 18.85 4.85
N GLU A 424 25.42 18.62 5.76
CA GLU A 424 26.84 18.79 5.51
C GLU A 424 27.45 17.43 5.18
N THR A 425 27.89 17.27 3.94
CA THR A 425 28.42 16.00 3.45
C THR A 425 29.81 15.70 4.04
N ASP A 426 29.93 14.58 4.74
CA ASP A 426 31.18 14.10 5.29
C ASP A 426 32.09 13.45 4.22
N ALA A 427 33.27 12.96 4.64
CA ALA A 427 34.25 12.33 3.74
C ALA A 427 33.73 11.03 3.06
N ASN A 428 32.67 10.43 3.59
CA ASN A 428 32.06 9.22 3.07
C ASN A 428 30.82 9.49 2.20
N GLY A 429 30.43 10.76 2.03
CA GLY A 429 29.22 11.09 1.28
C GLY A 429 27.95 10.97 2.11
N ASN A 430 28.02 11.13 3.43
CA ASN A 430 26.89 10.99 4.34
C ASN A 430 26.53 12.34 4.99
N TRP A 431 25.28 12.45 5.44
CA TRP A 431 24.76 13.53 6.28
C TRP A 431 24.63 13.05 7.73
N ASN A 432 24.58 13.98 8.67
CA ASN A 432 24.42 13.64 10.09
C ASN A 432 22.95 13.76 10.50
N LEU A 433 22.31 12.61 10.72
CA LEU A 433 20.97 12.51 11.27
C LEU A 433 21.05 12.35 12.79
N THR A 434 20.38 13.23 13.52
CA THR A 434 20.27 13.15 14.98
C THR A 434 18.82 13.04 15.38
N ALA A 435 18.49 12.00 16.14
CA ALA A 435 17.17 11.80 16.71
C ALA A 435 17.23 11.86 18.23
N VAL A 436 16.21 12.47 18.81
CA VAL A 436 16.14 12.77 20.23
C VAL A 436 14.89 12.14 20.78
N ALA A 437 15.02 11.46 21.90
CA ALA A 437 13.87 10.89 22.59
C ALA A 437 13.87 11.26 24.08
N ALA A 438 12.69 11.52 24.61
CA ALA A 438 12.44 11.53 26.04
C ALA A 438 12.05 10.11 26.48
N VAL A 439 12.82 9.55 27.41
CA VAL A 439 12.55 8.24 28.02
C VAL A 439 12.05 8.46 29.44
N ARG A 440 10.93 7.84 29.80
CA ARG A 440 10.34 7.94 31.13
C ARG A 440 11.30 7.38 32.19
N ASN A 441 11.38 8.03 33.35
CA ASN A 441 12.32 7.70 34.42
C ASN A 441 11.91 6.45 35.22
N GLU A 442 11.96 5.30 34.58
CA GLU A 442 11.69 3.99 35.18
C GLU A 442 12.93 3.09 35.13
N ALA A 443 13.12 2.28 36.18
CA ALA A 443 14.30 1.43 36.30
C ALA A 443 14.40 0.33 35.20
N SER A 444 13.27 -0.04 34.58
CA SER A 444 13.18 -1.00 33.47
C SER A 444 13.63 -0.41 32.13
N LEU A 445 13.57 0.91 31.96
CA LEU A 445 13.78 1.58 30.68
C LEU A 445 15.25 2.01 30.57
N THR A 446 16.07 1.11 30.03
CA THR A 446 17.52 1.32 29.89
C THR A 446 17.98 1.06 28.47
N ASN A 447 19.09 1.70 28.08
CA ASN A 447 19.75 1.53 26.78
C ASN A 447 18.82 1.81 25.57
N PRO A 448 18.30 3.04 25.43
CA PRO A 448 17.52 3.41 24.25
C PRO A 448 18.36 3.28 22.96
N SER A 449 17.70 2.88 21.87
CA SER A 449 18.28 2.71 20.54
C SER A 449 17.61 3.63 19.52
N PHE A 450 18.41 4.02 18.53
CA PHE A 450 18.00 4.79 17.37
C PHE A 450 18.22 3.94 16.12
N ASP A 451 17.11 3.46 15.55
CA ASP A 451 17.07 2.46 14.50
C ASP A 451 16.67 3.11 13.17
N VAL A 452 17.61 3.18 12.22
CA VAL A 452 17.46 3.93 10.97
C VAL A 452 17.30 2.97 9.79
N VAL A 453 16.30 3.20 8.94
CA VAL A 453 16.17 2.48 7.68
C VAL A 453 17.14 3.08 6.66
N VAL A 454 18.09 2.29 6.19
CA VAL A 454 19.09 2.65 5.17
C VAL A 454 18.69 2.06 3.82
N LYS A 455 18.70 2.89 2.78
CA LYS A 455 18.42 2.47 1.40
C LYS A 455 19.71 2.06 0.72
N MET A 456 19.90 0.78 0.44
CA MET A 456 21.07 0.26 -0.26
C MET A 456 20.77 0.15 -1.76
N GLN A 457 21.43 0.99 -2.57
CA GLN A 457 21.29 0.96 -4.03
C GLN A 457 21.75 -0.39 -4.61
N ARG A 458 21.03 -0.85 -5.63
CA ARG A 458 21.31 -2.10 -6.36
C ARG A 458 21.68 -1.74 -7.80
N ILE A 459 22.75 -2.35 -8.32
CA ILE A 459 23.19 -2.08 -9.70
C ILE A 459 22.12 -2.60 -10.67
N GLY A 460 21.65 -1.72 -11.57
CA GLY A 460 20.68 -2.09 -12.62
C GLY A 460 19.23 -2.23 -12.14
N ILE A 461 18.94 -1.98 -10.87
CA ILE A 461 17.60 -2.14 -10.28
C ILE A 461 17.15 -0.79 -9.70
N PRO A 462 16.00 -0.23 -10.12
CA PRO A 462 15.55 1.08 -9.65
C PRO A 462 15.13 1.08 -8.17
N VAL A 463 14.76 -0.08 -7.63
CA VAL A 463 14.30 -0.24 -6.25
C VAL A 463 15.48 -0.60 -5.33
N PRO A 464 15.80 0.21 -4.30
CA PRO A 464 16.85 -0.10 -3.34
C PRO A 464 16.43 -1.24 -2.40
N SER A 465 17.40 -1.95 -1.83
CA SER A 465 17.15 -2.75 -0.61
C SER A 465 16.97 -1.84 0.59
N LEU A 466 16.19 -2.29 1.57
CA LEU A 466 16.10 -1.63 2.87
C LEU A 466 16.82 -2.48 3.92
N ALA A 467 17.63 -1.83 4.76
CA ALA A 467 18.23 -2.43 5.95
C ALA A 467 17.99 -1.53 7.15
N VAL A 468 17.81 -2.13 8.34
CA VAL A 468 17.74 -1.37 9.58
C VAL A 468 19.12 -1.39 10.22
N GLU A 469 19.66 -0.20 10.50
CA GLU A 469 20.91 -0.04 11.23
C GLU A 469 20.64 0.70 12.54
N SER A 470 21.16 0.15 13.64
CA SER A 470 20.94 0.66 14.98
C SER A 470 22.15 1.44 15.48
N SER A 471 21.88 2.53 16.18
CA SER A 471 22.85 3.30 16.95
C SER A 471 22.37 3.47 18.39
N VAL A 472 23.30 3.41 19.34
CA VAL A 472 22.96 3.62 20.75
C VAL A 472 22.60 5.10 20.95
N MET A 473 21.55 5.37 21.74
CA MET A 473 21.25 6.73 22.16
C MET A 473 21.98 7.05 23.47
N GLU A 474 22.74 8.14 23.48
CA GLU A 474 23.52 8.59 24.63
C GLU A 474 22.75 9.60 25.47
N LEU A 475 23.05 9.68 26.77
CA LEU A 475 22.43 10.65 27.68
C LEU A 475 22.69 12.06 27.15
N TRP A 476 21.60 12.80 26.91
CA TRP A 476 21.68 14.20 26.50
C TRP A 476 21.33 15.16 27.64
N SER A 477 20.26 14.89 28.38
CA SER A 477 19.85 15.75 29.52
C SER A 477 19.00 14.96 30.52
N SER A 478 19.34 15.04 31.81
CA SER A 478 18.62 14.33 32.88
C SER A 478 17.40 15.07 33.45
N ASP A 479 17.27 16.38 33.17
CA ASP A 479 16.35 17.26 33.90
C ASP A 479 15.56 18.22 32.97
N ALA A 480 15.40 17.85 31.70
CA ALA A 480 14.68 18.70 30.74
C ALA A 480 13.16 18.69 30.98
N TYR A 481 12.60 17.53 31.32
CA TYR A 481 11.17 17.32 31.55
C TYR A 481 10.96 16.51 32.83
N ASP A 482 9.95 16.86 33.62
CA ASP A 482 9.67 16.17 34.88
C ASP A 482 9.30 14.71 34.62
N GLY A 483 10.01 13.78 35.26
CA GLY A 483 9.82 12.34 35.06
C GLY A 483 10.40 11.74 33.78
N PHE A 484 11.20 12.49 33.00
CA PHE A 484 11.84 11.97 31.77
C PHE A 484 13.33 12.35 31.69
N THR A 485 14.11 11.48 31.06
CA THR A 485 15.51 11.70 30.68
C THR A 485 15.61 11.74 29.17
N LEU A 486 16.33 12.73 28.63
CA LEU A 486 16.58 12.86 27.19
C LEU A 486 17.81 12.08 26.77
N TYR A 487 17.67 11.39 25.65
CA TYR A 487 18.73 10.69 24.96
C TYR A 487 18.82 11.16 23.51
N ALA A 488 20.03 11.16 22.96
CA ALA A 488 20.29 11.52 21.57
C ALA A 488 21.01 10.35 20.86
N GLY A 489 20.47 9.93 19.73
CA GLY A 489 21.11 9.02 18.79
C GLY A 489 21.65 9.80 17.60
N HIS A 490 22.83 9.40 17.11
CA HIS A 490 23.47 10.01 15.95
C HIS A 490 23.75 8.94 14.90
N PHE A 491 23.45 9.26 13.64
CA PHE A 491 23.60 8.33 12.53
C PHE A 491 24.20 9.03 11.30
N SER A 492 25.25 8.43 10.74
CA SER A 492 25.86 8.87 9.48
C SER A 492 25.02 8.32 8.31
N LEU A 493 24.03 9.11 7.89
CA LEU A 493 23.03 8.72 6.91
C LEU A 493 23.56 8.95 5.48
N PRO A 494 23.64 7.92 4.63
CA PRO A 494 24.02 8.13 3.23
C PRO A 494 23.07 9.10 2.53
N ILE A 495 23.60 10.03 1.72
CA ILE A 495 22.77 11.09 1.09
C ILE A 495 21.61 10.55 0.25
N TYR A 496 21.74 9.37 -0.37
CA TYR A 496 20.65 8.75 -1.12
C TYR A 496 19.53 8.18 -0.24
N SER A 497 19.75 8.10 1.08
CA SER A 497 18.77 7.73 2.10
C SER A 497 18.18 8.94 2.84
N TRP A 498 18.43 10.17 2.38
CA TRP A 498 18.04 11.40 3.10
C TRP A 498 16.56 11.45 3.51
N SER A 499 15.67 10.94 2.65
CA SER A 499 14.26 10.74 2.93
C SER A 499 14.03 9.27 3.25
N THR A 500 14.05 8.95 4.54
CA THR A 500 13.86 7.61 5.08
C THR A 500 13.03 7.65 6.36
N THR A 501 12.81 6.47 6.94
CA THR A 501 12.14 6.30 8.22
C THR A 501 13.11 5.82 9.30
N PHE A 502 12.80 6.14 10.54
CA PHE A 502 13.55 5.67 11.70
C PHE A 502 12.63 5.52 12.91
N ASP A 503 13.11 4.77 13.89
CA ASP A 503 12.46 4.51 15.16
C ASP A 503 13.38 4.93 16.30
N VAL A 504 12.79 5.38 17.41
CA VAL A 504 13.47 5.45 18.70
C VAL A 504 12.84 4.39 19.61
N THR A 505 13.67 3.55 20.22
CA THR A 505 13.21 2.36 20.96
C THR A 505 13.83 2.28 22.34
N VAL A 506 13.11 1.68 23.31
CA VAL A 506 13.64 1.31 24.63
C VAL A 506 12.90 0.09 25.16
N GLY A 507 13.61 -1.00 25.42
CA GLY A 507 12.99 -2.28 25.78
C GLY A 507 12.07 -2.78 24.67
N GLU A 508 10.79 -2.98 24.97
CA GLU A 508 9.75 -3.36 23.99
C GLU A 508 9.00 -2.16 23.39
N TYR A 509 9.24 -0.95 23.89
CA TYR A 509 8.54 0.26 23.49
C TYR A 509 9.25 0.97 22.35
N SER A 510 8.47 1.60 21.49
CA SER A 510 8.97 2.34 20.34
C SER A 510 8.09 3.54 20.02
N ASP A 511 8.72 4.64 19.61
CA ASP A 511 8.06 5.70 18.86
C ASP A 511 8.53 5.63 17.40
N SER A 512 7.81 4.83 16.62
CA SER A 512 8.25 4.32 15.33
C SER A 512 7.79 5.12 14.12
N PHE A 513 8.37 4.76 12.97
CA PHE A 513 8.02 5.21 11.62
C PHE A 513 8.08 6.74 11.48
N LYS A 514 9.08 7.36 12.11
CA LYS A 514 9.36 8.79 12.02
C LYS A 514 10.11 9.08 10.74
N SER A 515 9.84 10.23 10.13
CA SER A 515 10.51 10.62 8.89
C SER A 515 11.71 11.53 9.17
N SER A 516 12.84 11.23 8.52
CA SER A 516 13.97 12.15 8.40
C SER A 516 13.65 13.33 7.47
N GLY A 517 12.63 13.20 6.62
CA GLY A 517 12.18 14.23 5.72
C GLY A 517 11.69 15.49 6.46
N GLY A 518 12.18 16.64 6.03
CA GLY A 518 11.77 17.95 6.55
C GLY A 518 12.21 18.23 7.99
N LEU A 519 13.20 17.51 8.51
CA LEU A 519 13.87 17.89 9.76
C LEU A 519 14.65 19.20 9.59
N PRO A 520 14.80 20.01 10.65
CA PRO A 520 15.62 21.21 10.59
C PRO A 520 17.10 20.87 10.39
N GLY A 521 17.86 21.81 9.80
CA GLY A 521 19.31 21.68 9.59
C GLY A 521 20.16 21.92 10.85
N THR A 522 19.52 22.16 11.99
CA THR A 522 20.18 22.41 13.28
C THR A 522 19.42 21.72 14.40
N CYS A 523 20.13 21.02 15.27
CA CYS A 523 19.57 20.44 16.50
C CYS A 523 19.42 21.55 17.55
N SER A 524 18.31 21.54 18.30
CA SER A 524 18.01 22.57 19.31
C SER A 524 17.96 22.03 20.72
#